data_AF-A0A076LIM4-F1
#
_entry.id   AF-A0A076LIM4-F1
#
_cell.length_a   1.000
_cell.length_b   1.000
_cell.length_c   1.000
_cell.angle_alpha   90.00
_cell.angle_beta   90.00
_cell.angle_gamma   90.00
#
_symmetry.space_group_name_H-M   'P 1'
#
loop_
_entity.id
_entity.type
_entity.pdbx_description
1 polymer ?
#
loop_
_entity_poly.entity_id
_entity_poly.type
_entity_poly.pdbx_seq_one_letter_code
_entity_poly.pdbx_strand_id
1 'polypeptide(L)'
;MFKKIKSNKGYIFTYEAVIVAFIFLSIFYVSYMVYSHNMLTAIEEKKDTEKFHKAVLLKDLYLKKYEFPGEYTEDYIQNFTAKLNLKEKTFDPCNNFTEDFSKFYFIIHSNKYDEMLDDAAKDNNFSLNKITFTFNGDNFTVYSNVTTNYTLPKILSGDTIVYFKENAYIPKITGTTKNTNEIKLYGYNGDHIYFKLDANVVRASARIIINNENMFSEWSGWKYASPILVINNLNQNLEGYCIKVVFDSAAYIAENQMNKNCSDIRFIDENGNELPYWIEPNTINTPHTVAWVKLDLAPKEHKIIYMLYGNPNAQSKSNGEATFLFFDDFSEKNLDKWNYNFNNPLFTDTVYNNGINYTYLNLDYSYYNIKGLTTDVDVHITTPYEYSSNISVRFHANFHKRYEEWGGFYHGNTIYDRQIISNYHWGGEYLRFESSKNNENEIEYRILPDSLYNTWHTYEIQRNGSNSVNLIINDNEFWSISNYIYPYYLPVSFYARMFDDSQNYGYIPPEDERNGNISIDWVFIRPYYEPEPTVQWFSSDVIFTVNGYVYRKPLFSMLRDIDITPNIKKGINKIEILNSPLPVEFRIETDSNTNFYYLTLSPRNITIMVKP
;
A
#
# COMPACT_ATOMS: atom_id res chain seq x y z
N MET A 1 23.26 60.85 -19.07
CA MET A 1 22.81 62.23 -18.75
C MET A 1 21.33 62.16 -18.38
N PHE A 2 21.03 61.89 -17.11
CA PHE A 2 19.68 61.49 -16.71
C PHE A 2 18.84 62.71 -16.32
N LYS A 3 17.69 62.87 -17.00
CA LYS A 3 16.78 64.02 -16.87
C LYS A 3 16.13 64.04 -15.49
N LYS A 4 16.56 65.01 -14.67
CA LYS A 4 15.93 65.39 -13.40
C LYS A 4 14.59 66.05 -13.68
N ILE A 5 13.51 65.52 -13.11
CA ILE A 5 12.20 66.18 -13.15
C ILE A 5 12.17 67.19 -12.00
N LYS A 6 12.07 68.48 -12.32
CA LYS A 6 12.05 69.57 -11.35
C LYS A 6 10.60 70.02 -11.16
N SER A 7 10.07 69.82 -9.95
CA SER A 7 8.76 70.37 -9.57
C SER A 7 8.85 71.89 -9.37
N ASN A 8 7.79 72.63 -9.69
CA ASN A 8 7.69 74.09 -9.46
C ASN A 8 7.83 74.50 -7.97
N LYS A 9 7.91 73.53 -7.05
CA LYS A 9 8.23 73.74 -5.61
C LYS A 9 9.62 73.24 -5.18
N GLY A 10 10.53 72.92 -6.11
CA GLY A 10 11.95 72.71 -5.83
C GLY A 10 12.44 71.27 -5.59
N TYR A 11 11.56 70.26 -5.62
CA TYR A 11 11.96 68.86 -5.43
C TYR A 11 12.50 68.24 -6.73
N ILE A 12 13.59 67.47 -6.61
CA ILE A 12 14.28 66.78 -7.71
C ILE A 12 14.20 65.26 -7.47
N PHE A 13 13.48 64.54 -8.34
CA PHE A 13 13.44 63.06 -8.31
C PHE A 13 14.22 62.48 -9.51
N THR A 14 14.91 61.35 -9.30
CA THR A 14 15.57 60.57 -10.37
C THR A 14 14.61 59.53 -10.94
N TYR A 15 14.76 59.17 -12.22
CA TYR A 15 13.90 58.21 -12.89
C TYR A 15 13.95 56.82 -12.23
N GLU A 16 15.11 56.41 -11.68
CA GLU A 16 15.24 55.14 -10.95
C GLU A 16 14.39 55.13 -9.67
N ALA A 17 14.35 56.24 -8.93
CA ALA A 17 13.54 56.34 -7.70
C ALA A 17 12.04 56.19 -8.00
N VAL A 18 11.59 56.70 -9.14
CA VAL A 18 10.19 56.54 -9.59
C VAL A 18 9.91 55.08 -9.95
N ILE A 19 10.81 54.41 -10.68
CA ILE A 19 10.63 52.99 -11.06
C ILE A 19 10.59 52.09 -9.82
N VAL A 20 11.51 52.29 -8.86
CA VAL A 20 11.54 51.52 -7.61
C VAL A 20 10.25 51.74 -6.81
N ALA A 21 9.74 52.98 -6.76
CA ALA A 21 8.46 53.27 -6.11
C ALA A 21 7.29 52.53 -6.78
N PHE A 22 7.25 52.45 -8.12
CA PHE A 22 6.22 51.69 -8.84
C PHE A 22 6.32 50.18 -8.64
N ILE A 23 7.54 49.61 -8.57
CA ILE A 23 7.73 48.20 -8.25
C ILE A 23 7.23 47.88 -6.85
N PHE A 24 7.59 48.73 -5.86
CA PHE A 24 7.10 48.59 -4.49
C PHE A 24 5.57 48.69 -4.42
N LEU A 25 4.98 49.65 -5.14
CA LEU A 25 3.53 49.81 -5.20
C LEU A 25 2.85 48.57 -5.81
N SER A 26 3.46 47.99 -6.84
CA SER A 26 2.95 46.80 -7.54
C SER A 26 2.99 45.56 -6.64
N ILE A 27 4.08 45.34 -5.92
CA ILE A 27 4.20 44.23 -4.95
C ILE A 27 3.14 44.40 -3.85
N PHE A 28 3.01 45.62 -3.30
CA PHE A 28 2.02 45.89 -2.26
C PHE A 28 0.58 45.67 -2.75
N TYR A 29 0.30 46.06 -4.00
CA TYR A 29 -1.00 45.84 -4.63
C TYR A 29 -1.31 44.37 -4.86
N VAL A 30 -0.34 43.56 -5.33
CA VAL A 30 -0.51 42.11 -5.52
C VAL A 30 -0.72 41.42 -4.17
N SER A 31 0.08 41.74 -3.15
CA SER A 31 -0.11 41.18 -1.81
C SER A 31 -1.46 41.54 -1.20
N TYR A 32 -1.91 42.79 -1.38
CA TYR A 32 -3.23 43.24 -0.95
C TYR A 32 -4.36 42.50 -1.69
N MET A 33 -4.22 42.30 -3.00
CA MET A 33 -5.17 41.52 -3.80
C MET A 33 -5.29 40.08 -3.30
N VAL A 34 -4.17 39.38 -3.10
CA VAL A 34 -4.16 38.00 -2.57
C VAL A 34 -4.80 37.92 -1.19
N TYR A 35 -4.46 38.86 -0.30
CA TYR A 35 -5.09 38.94 1.02
C TYR A 35 -6.59 39.21 0.94
N SER A 36 -7.01 40.16 0.10
CA SER A 36 -8.43 40.52 -0.06
C SER A 36 -9.24 39.38 -0.69
N HIS A 37 -8.66 38.66 -1.65
CA HIS A 37 -9.29 37.50 -2.27
C HIS A 37 -9.48 36.39 -1.25
N ASN A 38 -8.42 36.01 -0.52
CA ASN A 38 -8.51 34.97 0.51
C ASN A 38 -9.50 35.35 1.63
N MET A 39 -9.54 36.63 2.02
CA MET A 39 -10.50 37.13 3.01
C MET A 39 -11.94 37.11 2.49
N LEU A 40 -12.17 37.49 1.22
CA LEU A 40 -13.50 37.38 0.60
C LEU A 40 -13.94 35.92 0.50
N THR A 41 -13.06 35.01 0.07
CA THR A 41 -13.32 33.57 0.00
C THR A 41 -13.68 33.02 1.38
N ALA A 42 -12.94 33.38 2.42
CA ALA A 42 -13.25 32.94 3.80
C ALA A 42 -14.58 33.52 4.32
N ILE A 43 -14.95 34.75 3.93
CA ILE A 43 -16.25 35.35 4.28
C ILE A 43 -17.40 34.68 3.52
N GLU A 44 -17.19 34.29 2.26
CA GLU A 44 -18.14 33.52 1.46
C GLU A 44 -18.34 32.11 2.05
N GLU A 45 -17.25 31.40 2.38
CA GLU A 45 -17.30 30.10 3.07
C GLU A 45 -18.05 30.20 4.42
N LYS A 46 -17.82 31.27 5.19
CA LYS A 46 -18.55 31.51 6.44
C LYS A 46 -20.04 31.79 6.19
N LYS A 47 -20.37 32.59 5.18
CA LYS A 47 -21.76 32.90 4.78
C LYS A 47 -22.49 31.64 4.29
N ASP A 48 -21.79 30.73 3.62
CA ASP A 48 -22.32 29.43 3.18
C ASP A 48 -22.48 28.46 4.36
N THR A 49 -21.57 28.48 5.34
CA THR A 49 -21.70 27.73 6.60
C THR A 49 -22.88 28.24 7.45
N GLU A 50 -23.11 29.55 7.48
CA GLU A 50 -24.27 30.14 8.17
C GLU A 50 -25.60 29.86 7.44
N LYS A 51 -25.60 29.78 6.10
CA LYS A 51 -26.74 29.26 5.31
C LYS A 51 -27.00 27.78 5.62
N PHE A 52 -25.95 26.96 5.73
CA PHE A 52 -26.00 25.56 6.13
C PHE A 52 -26.66 25.38 7.52
N HIS A 53 -26.31 26.22 8.50
CA HIS A 53 -26.96 26.20 9.82
C HIS A 53 -28.42 26.74 9.81
N LYS A 54 -28.74 27.72 8.96
CA LYS A 54 -30.12 28.23 8.83
C LYS A 54 -31.06 27.20 8.20
N ALA A 55 -30.54 26.29 7.38
CA ALA A 55 -31.26 25.12 6.84
C ALA A 55 -31.58 24.07 7.93
N VAL A 56 -30.69 23.88 8.91
CA VAL A 56 -30.92 23.00 10.08
C VAL A 56 -32.11 23.47 10.92
N LEU A 57 -32.34 24.78 11.02
CA LEU A 57 -33.47 25.35 11.77
C LEU A 57 -34.80 25.33 10.98
N LEU A 58 -34.76 25.44 9.64
CA LEU A 58 -35.96 25.26 8.80
C LEU A 58 -36.41 23.79 8.74
N LYS A 59 -35.46 22.83 8.79
CA LYS A 59 -35.69 21.39 8.99
C LYS A 59 -36.60 21.12 10.21
N ASP A 60 -36.34 21.81 11.32
CA ASP A 60 -37.10 21.66 12.56
C ASP A 60 -38.51 22.30 12.47
N LEU A 61 -38.69 23.36 11.67
CA LEU A 61 -39.99 24.01 11.45
C LEU A 61 -40.94 23.16 10.59
N TYR A 62 -40.44 22.57 9.51
CA TYR A 62 -41.25 21.71 8.63
C TYR A 62 -41.40 20.28 9.16
N LEU A 63 -40.63 19.89 10.20
CA LEU A 63 -40.83 18.65 10.99
C LEU A 63 -42.17 18.63 11.69
N LYS A 64 -42.72 19.81 11.90
CA LYS A 64 -43.91 20.04 12.69
C LYS A 64 -45.20 20.08 11.88
N LYS A 65 -45.17 20.01 10.54
CA LYS A 65 -46.30 20.47 9.70
C LYS A 65 -47.06 19.41 8.92
N TYR A 66 -46.51 18.24 8.58
CA TYR A 66 -47.21 17.29 7.70
C TYR A 66 -46.95 15.83 8.09
N GLU A 67 -48.03 15.14 8.40
CA GLU A 67 -48.14 13.82 9.02
C GLU A 67 -48.74 12.80 8.02
N PHE A 68 -48.26 11.53 8.10
CA PHE A 68 -48.86 10.24 7.65
C PHE A 68 -49.06 10.01 6.12
N PRO A 69 -49.35 8.77 5.57
CA PRO A 69 -49.86 7.52 6.19
C PRO A 69 -49.44 6.10 5.62
N GLY A 70 -49.51 5.04 6.48
CA GLY A 70 -50.11 3.68 6.26
C GLY A 70 -49.23 2.53 5.72
N GLU A 71 -49.33 1.24 6.07
CA GLU A 71 -49.93 0.45 7.18
C GLU A 71 -48.92 -0.71 7.48
N TYR A 72 -48.24 -0.68 8.61
CA TYR A 72 -47.36 -1.74 9.17
C TYR A 72 -47.76 -1.91 10.64
N THR A 73 -47.08 -2.64 11.53
CA THR A 73 -47.26 -2.32 12.98
C THR A 73 -46.54 -1.00 13.24
N GLU A 74 -47.15 0.07 12.71
CA GLU A 74 -46.69 1.45 12.64
C GLU A 74 -46.22 1.89 14.01
N ASP A 75 -46.99 1.60 15.06
CA ASP A 75 -46.71 2.02 16.42
C ASP A 75 -45.28 1.78 16.89
N TYR A 76 -44.61 0.66 16.61
CA TYR A 76 -43.29 0.41 17.22
C TYR A 76 -42.14 1.05 16.44
N ILE A 77 -42.10 0.91 15.11
CA ILE A 77 -41.12 1.63 14.29
C ILE A 77 -41.42 3.13 14.35
N GLN A 78 -42.67 3.58 14.26
CA GLN A 78 -43.02 4.98 14.54
C GLN A 78 -42.63 5.38 15.95
N ASN A 79 -42.85 4.59 17.00
CA ASN A 79 -42.36 4.95 18.34
C ASN A 79 -40.83 4.99 18.41
N PHE A 80 -40.12 4.11 17.71
CA PHE A 80 -38.67 4.08 17.69
C PHE A 80 -38.10 5.25 16.88
N THR A 81 -38.56 5.45 15.64
CA THR A 81 -38.21 6.56 14.75
C THR A 81 -38.70 7.92 15.27
N ALA A 82 -39.85 7.99 15.96
CA ALA A 82 -40.35 9.20 16.65
C ALA A 82 -39.56 9.50 17.92
N LYS A 83 -39.17 8.49 18.71
CA LYS A 83 -38.21 8.68 19.81
C LYS A 83 -36.81 9.07 19.30
N LEU A 84 -36.44 8.64 18.10
CA LEU A 84 -35.20 9.03 17.41
C LEU A 84 -35.29 10.44 16.76
N ASN A 85 -36.51 10.96 16.55
CA ASN A 85 -36.79 12.21 15.85
C ASN A 85 -36.15 12.31 14.45
N LEU A 86 -36.13 11.19 13.71
CA LEU A 86 -35.61 11.12 12.34
C LEU A 86 -36.73 11.38 11.33
N LYS A 87 -36.51 12.27 10.35
CA LYS A 87 -37.41 12.37 9.18
C LYS A 87 -36.95 11.44 8.07
N GLU A 88 -37.83 10.58 7.58
CA GLU A 88 -37.62 9.90 6.30
C GLU A 88 -37.58 10.93 5.15
N LYS A 89 -36.50 10.93 4.38
CA LYS A 89 -36.50 11.47 3.02
C LYS A 89 -36.82 10.32 2.07
N THR A 90 -37.86 10.44 1.27
CA THR A 90 -37.98 9.65 0.04
C THR A 90 -37.05 10.27 -0.99
N PHE A 91 -35.95 9.59 -1.34
CA PHE A 91 -35.18 9.96 -2.52
C PHE A 91 -36.03 9.61 -3.73
N ASP A 92 -36.65 10.61 -4.34
CA ASP A 92 -37.28 10.49 -5.65
C ASP A 92 -36.19 10.66 -6.70
N PRO A 93 -35.62 9.56 -7.24
CA PRO A 93 -34.58 9.68 -8.25
C PRO A 93 -35.10 10.51 -9.42
N CYS A 94 -36.38 10.44 -9.80
CA CYS A 94 -36.91 11.02 -11.03
C CYS A 94 -37.25 12.52 -10.95
N ASN A 95 -37.60 13.04 -9.78
CA ASN A 95 -37.93 14.47 -9.59
C ASN A 95 -36.81 15.28 -8.93
N ASN A 96 -35.75 14.64 -8.46
CA ASN A 96 -34.59 15.27 -7.83
C ASN A 96 -33.50 15.67 -8.84
N PHE A 97 -33.93 16.19 -9.99
CA PHE A 97 -33.08 16.62 -11.09
C PHE A 97 -33.26 18.11 -11.36
N THR A 98 -32.23 18.78 -11.87
CA THR A 98 -32.38 20.09 -12.50
C THR A 98 -33.10 19.92 -13.84
N GLU A 99 -34.02 20.83 -14.18
CA GLU A 99 -34.89 20.74 -15.38
C GLU A 99 -34.14 20.87 -16.73
N ASP A 100 -32.82 20.87 -16.69
CA ASP A 100 -31.98 21.27 -17.81
C ASP A 100 -31.07 20.10 -18.24
N PHE A 101 -31.24 19.73 -19.52
CA PHE A 101 -30.30 19.00 -20.39
C PHE A 101 -30.24 17.45 -20.44
N SER A 102 -31.38 16.76 -20.46
CA SER A 102 -31.60 15.55 -21.29
C SER A 102 -30.53 14.42 -21.41
N LYS A 103 -29.75 14.09 -20.37
CA LYS A 103 -29.02 12.79 -20.19
C LYS A 103 -28.72 12.45 -18.72
N PHE A 104 -28.60 11.16 -18.38
CA PHE A 104 -28.20 10.65 -17.06
C PHE A 104 -26.87 9.88 -17.11
N TYR A 105 -25.96 10.18 -16.18
CA TYR A 105 -24.78 9.35 -15.90
C TYR A 105 -24.77 8.98 -14.42
N PHE A 106 -24.78 7.68 -14.13
CA PHE A 106 -24.59 7.16 -12.78
C PHE A 106 -23.14 6.72 -12.62
N ILE A 107 -22.45 7.26 -11.61
CA ILE A 107 -21.29 6.59 -11.02
C ILE A 107 -21.62 6.39 -9.54
N ILE A 108 -22.40 5.35 -9.28
CA ILE A 108 -22.42 4.73 -7.95
C ILE A 108 -21.52 3.52 -8.12
N HIS A 109 -20.26 3.65 -7.72
CA HIS A 109 -19.47 2.45 -7.50
C HIS A 109 -20.13 1.74 -6.31
N SER A 110 -20.66 0.53 -6.52
CA SER A 110 -20.83 -0.39 -5.41
C SER A 110 -19.47 -0.46 -4.73
N ASN A 111 -19.44 -0.13 -3.44
CA ASN A 111 -18.21 -0.43 -2.70
C ASN A 111 -18.00 -1.94 -2.82
N LYS A 112 -16.78 -2.42 -3.06
CA LYS A 112 -16.49 -3.86 -3.09
C LYS A 112 -16.93 -4.58 -1.80
N TYR A 113 -17.05 -3.84 -0.71
CA TYR A 113 -17.55 -4.35 0.58
C TYR A 113 -19.07 -4.28 0.76
N ASP A 114 -19.83 -3.73 -0.19
CA ASP A 114 -21.29 -3.66 -0.10
C ASP A 114 -21.91 -5.06 -0.15
N GLU A 115 -21.41 -5.92 -1.04
CA GLU A 115 -21.84 -7.33 -1.14
C GLU A 115 -21.49 -8.10 0.14
N MET A 116 -20.28 -7.90 0.70
CA MET A 116 -19.89 -8.51 1.98
C MET A 116 -20.79 -8.07 3.14
N LEU A 117 -21.19 -6.79 3.17
CA LEU A 117 -22.08 -6.27 4.21
C LEU A 117 -23.53 -6.78 4.04
N ASP A 118 -23.99 -6.95 2.81
CA ASP A 118 -25.29 -7.57 2.52
C ASP A 118 -25.28 -9.06 2.91
N ASP A 119 -24.23 -9.78 2.53
CA ASP A 119 -23.99 -11.19 2.86
C ASP A 119 -23.90 -11.44 4.37
N ALA A 120 -23.19 -10.58 5.11
CA ALA A 120 -23.11 -10.64 6.56
C ALA A 120 -24.46 -10.35 7.26
N ALA A 121 -25.38 -9.67 6.56
CA ALA A 121 -26.69 -9.28 7.06
C ALA A 121 -27.84 -10.20 6.59
N LYS A 122 -27.56 -11.20 5.73
CA LYS A 122 -28.54 -12.10 5.09
C LYS A 122 -29.56 -12.74 6.04
N ASP A 123 -29.21 -12.99 7.31
CA ASP A 123 -30.11 -13.59 8.29
C ASP A 123 -31.17 -12.62 8.87
N ASN A 124 -31.08 -11.32 8.60
CA ASN A 124 -31.97 -10.29 9.18
C ASN A 124 -32.42 -9.20 8.20
N ASN A 125 -32.16 -9.35 6.90
CA ASN A 125 -32.52 -8.35 5.89
C ASN A 125 -33.98 -8.48 5.45
N PHE A 126 -34.79 -7.49 5.82
CA PHE A 126 -36.09 -7.27 5.19
C PHE A 126 -35.85 -6.62 3.82
N SER A 127 -36.22 -7.36 2.78
CA SER A 127 -35.98 -7.08 1.36
C SER A 127 -36.45 -5.68 0.93
N LEU A 128 -35.48 -4.80 0.65
CA LEU A 128 -35.69 -3.60 -0.16
C LEU A 128 -36.08 -4.01 -1.58
N ASN A 129 -36.99 -3.27 -2.23
CA ASN A 129 -37.35 -3.56 -3.60
C ASN A 129 -36.19 -3.23 -4.53
N LYS A 130 -35.78 -4.23 -5.31
CA LYS A 130 -34.80 -4.08 -6.38
C LYS A 130 -35.46 -3.34 -7.55
N ILE A 131 -35.06 -2.10 -7.80
CA ILE A 131 -35.48 -1.35 -8.98
C ILE A 131 -34.36 -1.46 -10.02
N THR A 132 -34.67 -2.11 -11.15
CA THR A 132 -33.75 -2.24 -12.28
C THR A 132 -34.10 -1.22 -13.35
N PHE A 133 -33.14 -0.41 -13.76
CA PHE A 133 -33.27 0.51 -14.88
C PHE A 133 -32.40 0.03 -16.03
N THR A 134 -32.94 0.07 -17.25
CA THR A 134 -32.17 -0.25 -18.46
C THR A 134 -31.89 1.03 -19.22
N PHE A 135 -30.61 1.34 -19.45
CA PHE A 135 -30.18 2.50 -20.22
C PHE A 135 -29.04 2.11 -21.17
N ASN A 136 -29.18 2.40 -22.47
CA ASN A 136 -28.23 2.02 -23.53
C ASN A 136 -27.81 0.53 -23.56
N GLY A 137 -28.66 -0.37 -23.08
CA GLY A 137 -28.38 -1.81 -23.05
C GLY A 137 -27.75 -2.32 -21.75
N ASP A 138 -27.33 -1.43 -20.86
CA ASP A 138 -26.81 -1.78 -19.54
C ASP A 138 -27.93 -1.72 -18.48
N ASN A 139 -27.90 -2.68 -17.56
CA ASN A 139 -28.86 -2.78 -16.46
C ASN A 139 -28.24 -2.22 -15.17
N PHE A 140 -28.93 -1.27 -14.54
CA PHE A 140 -28.54 -0.64 -13.29
C PHE A 140 -29.51 -1.03 -12.18
N THR A 141 -29.01 -1.35 -11.00
CA THR A 141 -29.84 -1.75 -9.85
C THR A 141 -29.76 -0.72 -8.73
N VAL A 142 -30.91 -0.25 -8.25
CA VAL A 142 -31.04 0.56 -7.02
C VAL A 142 -32.01 -0.14 -6.08
N TYR A 143 -31.69 -0.16 -4.79
CA TYR A 143 -32.55 -0.72 -3.75
C TYR A 143 -33.35 0.41 -3.10
N SER A 144 -34.68 0.30 -3.08
CA SER A 144 -35.58 1.36 -2.62
C SER A 144 -36.75 0.80 -1.81
N ASN A 145 -37.26 1.61 -0.87
CA ASN A 145 -38.50 1.36 -0.14
C ASN A 145 -39.75 1.86 -0.91
N VAL A 146 -39.57 2.48 -2.08
CA VAL A 146 -40.65 2.92 -2.98
C VAL A 146 -41.10 1.76 -3.88
N THR A 147 -42.40 1.45 -3.91
CA THR A 147 -43.01 0.29 -4.61
C THR A 147 -43.63 0.60 -5.98
N THR A 148 -43.52 1.82 -6.49
CA THR A 148 -44.16 2.19 -7.75
C THR A 148 -43.26 1.88 -8.96
N ASN A 149 -43.83 1.27 -10.00
CA ASN A 149 -43.14 1.02 -11.27
C ASN A 149 -42.88 2.37 -11.97
N TYR A 150 -41.62 2.75 -12.15
CA TYR A 150 -41.25 3.98 -12.84
C TYR A 150 -40.78 3.71 -14.27
N THR A 151 -41.31 4.47 -15.22
CA THR A 151 -40.87 4.44 -16.63
C THR A 151 -40.06 5.70 -16.91
N LEU A 152 -38.81 5.55 -17.37
CA LEU A 152 -37.96 6.68 -17.74
C LEU A 152 -38.62 7.51 -18.87
N PRO A 153 -38.50 8.85 -18.86
CA PRO A 153 -38.94 9.69 -19.97
C PRO A 153 -38.24 9.29 -21.28
N LYS A 154 -39.02 9.19 -22.36
CA LYS A 154 -38.63 8.54 -23.63
C LYS A 154 -37.58 9.25 -24.50
N ILE A 155 -37.04 10.41 -24.10
CA ILE A 155 -36.18 11.22 -24.99
C ILE A 155 -34.95 11.73 -24.24
N LEU A 156 -33.80 11.12 -24.50
CA LEU A 156 -32.49 11.58 -24.01
C LEU A 156 -31.44 11.38 -25.14
N SER A 157 -30.82 12.47 -25.63
CA SER A 157 -29.75 12.47 -26.66
C SER A 157 -28.80 13.66 -26.46
N GLY A 158 -27.49 13.47 -26.72
CA GLY A 158 -26.44 14.54 -26.63
C GLY A 158 -25.65 14.63 -25.29
N ASP A 159 -24.40 15.08 -25.29
CA ASP A 159 -23.46 15.00 -24.13
C ASP A 159 -23.73 16.03 -23.03
N THR A 160 -24.50 15.66 -21.98
CA THR A 160 -24.74 16.56 -20.84
C THR A 160 -24.64 15.94 -19.46
N ILE A 161 -24.36 16.81 -18.48
CA ILE A 161 -24.07 16.56 -17.06
C ILE A 161 -25.33 16.83 -16.22
N VAL A 162 -25.65 15.95 -15.26
CA VAL A 162 -26.76 16.17 -14.30
C VAL A 162 -26.24 16.16 -12.87
N TYR A 163 -26.67 17.14 -12.08
CA TYR A 163 -26.50 17.19 -10.64
C TYR A 163 -27.81 16.86 -9.93
N PHE A 164 -27.75 16.04 -8.88
CA PHE A 164 -28.87 15.85 -7.97
C PHE A 164 -29.01 17.08 -7.07
N LYS A 165 -30.24 17.56 -6.84
CA LYS A 165 -30.48 18.68 -5.92
C LYS A 165 -30.31 18.28 -4.45
N GLU A 166 -30.27 16.98 -4.15
CA GLU A 166 -30.11 16.40 -2.81
C GLU A 166 -29.17 15.18 -2.81
N ASN A 167 -28.42 14.94 -1.72
CA ASN A 167 -27.66 13.68 -1.51
C ASN A 167 -28.63 12.50 -1.26
N ALA A 168 -28.32 11.32 -1.81
CA ALA A 168 -29.08 10.09 -1.57
C ALA A 168 -28.56 9.37 -0.32
N TYR A 169 -29.43 9.23 0.69
CA TYR A 169 -29.23 8.27 1.77
C TYR A 169 -30.01 7.02 1.41
N ILE A 170 -29.30 5.94 1.12
CA ILE A 170 -29.94 4.65 0.90
C ILE A 170 -29.95 3.96 2.27
N PRO A 171 -31.13 3.70 2.87
CA PRO A 171 -31.19 2.85 4.05
C PRO A 171 -30.63 1.50 3.61
N LYS A 172 -29.43 1.16 4.10
CA LYS A 172 -28.72 -0.03 3.64
C LYS A 172 -29.22 -1.26 4.37
N ILE A 173 -29.60 -1.11 5.64
CA ILE A 173 -30.01 -2.20 6.53
C ILE A 173 -31.01 -1.67 7.57
N THR A 174 -32.27 -2.12 7.49
CA THR A 174 -33.26 -2.01 8.58
C THR A 174 -33.62 -3.41 9.01
N GLY A 175 -33.40 -3.73 10.29
CA GLY A 175 -33.61 -5.08 10.80
C GLY A 175 -34.23 -5.08 12.19
N THR A 176 -34.91 -6.18 12.50
CA THR A 176 -35.41 -6.47 13.83
C THR A 176 -35.01 -7.88 14.23
N THR A 177 -34.33 -8.04 15.34
CA THR A 177 -34.03 -9.36 15.90
C THR A 177 -34.89 -9.54 17.14
N LYS A 178 -35.68 -10.62 17.19
CA LYS A 178 -36.63 -10.86 18.29
C LYS A 178 -36.11 -11.93 19.23
N ASN A 179 -36.35 -11.75 20.52
CA ASN A 179 -36.10 -12.77 21.55
C ASN A 179 -34.65 -13.32 21.53
N THR A 180 -33.67 -12.43 21.38
CA THR A 180 -32.24 -12.75 21.48
C THR A 180 -31.62 -11.90 22.58
N ASN A 181 -30.47 -12.31 23.11
CA ASN A 181 -29.65 -11.51 24.03
C ASN A 181 -28.38 -10.96 23.36
N GLU A 182 -28.13 -11.27 22.09
CA GLU A 182 -26.99 -10.76 21.30
C GLU A 182 -27.51 -10.18 19.97
N ILE A 183 -26.97 -9.03 19.57
CA ILE A 183 -27.13 -8.47 18.22
C ILE A 183 -25.77 -8.12 17.61
N LYS A 184 -25.68 -8.28 16.29
CA LYS A 184 -24.59 -7.78 15.45
C LYS A 184 -25.12 -6.68 14.53
N LEU A 185 -24.49 -5.52 14.58
CA LEU A 185 -24.76 -4.38 13.69
C LEU A 185 -23.57 -4.17 12.77
N TYR A 186 -23.81 -3.68 11.57
CA TYR A 186 -22.77 -3.52 10.57
C TYR A 186 -22.83 -2.14 9.94
N GLY A 187 -21.66 -1.55 9.66
CA GLY A 187 -21.56 -0.27 8.94
C GLY A 187 -20.21 -0.08 8.25
N TYR A 188 -20.15 0.89 7.35
CA TYR A 188 -18.97 1.33 6.61
C TYR A 188 -18.71 2.84 6.79
N ASN A 189 -17.62 3.34 6.22
CA ASN A 189 -17.28 4.76 6.18
C ASN A 189 -18.48 5.68 5.93
N GLY A 190 -18.75 6.60 6.85
CA GLY A 190 -19.86 7.55 6.78
C GLY A 190 -21.18 7.02 7.34
N ASP A 191 -21.35 5.72 7.58
CA ASP A 191 -22.62 5.15 7.99
C ASP A 191 -23.02 5.61 9.41
N HIS A 192 -24.31 5.89 9.58
CA HIS A 192 -24.92 6.17 10.87
C HIS A 192 -25.85 5.02 11.25
N ILE A 193 -25.60 4.40 12.40
CA ILE A 193 -26.39 3.28 12.90
C ILE A 193 -27.17 3.73 14.14
N TYR A 194 -28.48 3.63 14.09
CA TYR A 194 -29.37 3.90 15.22
C TYR A 194 -29.96 2.59 15.69
N PHE A 195 -29.98 2.33 17.00
CA PHE A 195 -30.60 1.13 17.55
C PHE A 195 -31.20 1.37 18.93
N LYS A 196 -32.20 0.55 19.30
CA LYS A 196 -32.83 0.59 20.62
C LYS A 196 -32.70 -0.73 21.36
N LEU A 197 -32.35 -0.61 22.63
CA LEU A 197 -32.22 -1.72 23.58
C LEU A 197 -33.32 -1.61 24.64
N ASP A 198 -34.09 -2.68 24.87
CA ASP A 198 -35.08 -2.72 25.96
C ASP A 198 -34.54 -3.40 27.24
N ALA A 199 -33.29 -3.89 27.21
CA ALA A 199 -32.57 -4.54 28.31
C ALA A 199 -31.26 -3.80 28.65
N ASN A 200 -30.62 -4.14 29.78
CA ASN A 200 -29.31 -3.54 30.11
C ASN A 200 -28.21 -4.23 29.31
N VAL A 201 -27.18 -3.48 28.95
CA VAL A 201 -26.02 -3.98 28.23
C VAL A 201 -25.10 -4.71 29.21
N VAL A 202 -24.71 -5.93 28.88
CA VAL A 202 -23.70 -6.71 29.59
C VAL A 202 -22.33 -6.46 28.98
N ARG A 203 -22.25 -6.50 27.66
CA ARG A 203 -21.02 -6.32 26.88
C ARG A 203 -21.35 -5.70 25.54
N ALA A 204 -20.51 -4.81 25.06
CA ALA A 204 -20.57 -4.34 23.68
C ALA A 204 -19.17 -4.11 23.12
N SER A 205 -18.93 -4.56 21.91
CA SER A 205 -17.65 -4.39 21.22
C SER A 205 -17.80 -3.95 19.77
N ALA A 206 -16.77 -3.31 19.23
CA ALA A 206 -16.64 -3.04 17.80
C ALA A 206 -15.41 -3.75 17.22
N ARG A 207 -15.58 -4.43 16.09
CA ARG A 207 -14.51 -5.11 15.35
C ARG A 207 -14.53 -4.74 13.88
N ILE A 208 -13.37 -4.76 13.24
CA ILE A 208 -13.26 -4.49 11.79
C ILE A 208 -13.55 -5.80 11.05
N ILE A 209 -14.42 -5.76 10.05
CA ILE A 209 -14.88 -6.94 9.29
C ILE A 209 -14.08 -7.05 8.01
N ILE A 210 -13.63 -8.27 7.77
CA ILE A 210 -12.86 -8.65 6.59
C ILE A 210 -13.40 -9.98 6.04
N ASN A 211 -14.00 -10.82 6.90
CA ASN A 211 -14.75 -12.02 6.55
C ASN A 211 -15.84 -12.25 7.62
N ASN A 212 -16.85 -13.07 7.30
CA ASN A 212 -17.92 -13.46 8.24
C ASN A 212 -17.37 -14.23 9.45
N GLU A 213 -16.30 -15.00 9.24
CA GLU A 213 -15.57 -15.71 10.29
C GLU A 213 -14.41 -14.89 10.85
N ASN A 214 -14.09 -15.06 12.14
CA ASN A 214 -12.89 -14.46 12.71
C ASN A 214 -11.65 -15.27 12.28
N MET A 215 -11.12 -14.96 11.09
CA MET A 215 -9.92 -15.58 10.53
C MET A 215 -8.67 -15.46 11.43
N PHE A 216 -8.70 -14.56 12.41
CA PHE A 216 -7.60 -14.37 13.35
C PHE A 216 -7.72 -15.20 14.63
N SER A 217 -8.73 -16.06 14.75
CA SER A 217 -8.96 -16.85 15.96
C SER A 217 -7.73 -17.72 16.33
N GLU A 218 -7.08 -18.31 15.33
CA GLU A 218 -5.84 -19.09 15.49
C GLU A 218 -4.61 -18.23 15.80
N TRP A 219 -4.72 -16.91 15.60
CA TRP A 219 -3.64 -15.93 15.77
C TRP A 219 -3.78 -15.09 17.06
N SER A 220 -4.59 -15.55 18.02
CA SER A 220 -4.91 -14.85 19.27
C SER A 220 -3.70 -14.45 20.14
N GLY A 221 -2.53 -15.07 19.94
CA GLY A 221 -1.27 -14.70 20.59
C GLY A 221 -0.65 -13.39 20.08
N TRP A 222 -1.03 -12.94 18.89
CA TRP A 222 -0.60 -11.67 18.31
C TRP A 222 -1.49 -10.52 18.79
N LYS A 223 -0.91 -9.34 18.95
CA LYS A 223 -1.64 -8.15 19.46
C LYS A 223 -2.08 -7.21 18.35
N TYR A 224 -1.33 -7.21 17.26
CA TYR A 224 -1.47 -6.28 16.16
C TYR A 224 -1.58 -7.05 14.84
N ALA A 225 -2.35 -6.49 13.92
CA ALA A 225 -2.52 -6.98 12.55
C ALA A 225 -2.70 -5.75 11.68
N SER A 226 -1.77 -5.51 10.77
CA SER A 226 -1.79 -4.38 9.83
C SER A 226 -2.16 -4.87 8.43
N PRO A 227 -3.17 -4.29 7.76
CA PRO A 227 -3.56 -4.72 6.43
C PRO A 227 -2.65 -4.11 5.37
N ILE A 228 -2.38 -4.90 4.34
CA ILE A 228 -1.58 -4.53 3.17
C ILE A 228 -2.40 -4.87 1.93
N LEU A 229 -2.65 -3.87 1.08
CA LEU A 229 -3.25 -4.06 -0.23
C LEU A 229 -2.16 -4.40 -1.25
N VAL A 230 -2.37 -5.48 -1.99
CA VAL A 230 -1.52 -5.94 -3.08
C VAL A 230 -2.35 -5.91 -4.37
N ILE A 231 -1.83 -5.28 -5.41
CA ILE A 231 -2.51 -5.15 -6.70
C ILE A 231 -1.64 -5.76 -7.79
N ASN A 232 -2.15 -6.78 -8.48
CA ASN A 232 -1.51 -7.28 -9.69
C ASN A 232 -1.77 -6.30 -10.84
N ASN A 233 -0.73 -5.64 -11.33
CA ASN A 233 -0.84 -4.67 -12.41
C ASN A 233 -0.87 -5.30 -13.80
N LEU A 234 -0.75 -6.62 -13.91
CA LEU A 234 -0.65 -7.36 -15.17
C LEU A 234 -1.96 -8.09 -15.52
N ASN A 235 -2.11 -8.43 -16.80
CA ASN A 235 -3.20 -9.25 -17.32
C ASN A 235 -2.81 -10.75 -17.35
N GLN A 236 -2.00 -11.21 -16.40
CA GLN A 236 -1.56 -12.61 -16.29
C GLN A 236 -1.48 -13.06 -14.84
N ASN A 237 -1.53 -14.38 -14.62
CA ASN A 237 -1.31 -14.98 -13.31
C ASN A 237 0.15 -14.79 -12.88
N LEU A 238 0.33 -14.52 -11.59
CA LEU A 238 1.62 -14.53 -10.92
C LEU A 238 1.59 -15.60 -9.84
N GLU A 239 2.15 -16.77 -10.13
CA GLU A 239 2.20 -17.90 -9.19
C GLU A 239 3.51 -17.89 -8.41
N GLY A 240 3.43 -18.10 -7.10
CA GLY A 240 4.58 -18.10 -6.18
C GLY A 240 5.39 -16.80 -6.24
N TYR A 241 4.74 -15.67 -6.56
CA TYR A 241 5.43 -14.39 -6.75
C TYR A 241 5.83 -13.79 -5.40
N CYS A 242 7.03 -13.22 -5.34
CA CYS A 242 7.56 -12.59 -4.13
C CYS A 242 7.38 -11.08 -4.20
N ILE A 243 6.49 -10.53 -3.38
CA ILE A 243 6.28 -9.07 -3.29
C ILE A 243 7.18 -8.47 -2.21
N LYS A 244 7.60 -7.21 -2.41
CA LYS A 244 8.36 -6.43 -1.42
C LYS A 244 7.41 -5.64 -0.51
N VAL A 245 7.53 -5.87 0.79
CA VAL A 245 6.80 -5.16 1.86
C VAL A 245 7.82 -4.38 2.68
N VAL A 246 7.65 -3.06 2.78
CA VAL A 246 8.56 -2.17 3.53
C VAL A 246 7.83 -1.54 4.70
N PHE A 247 8.41 -1.58 5.90
CA PHE A 247 7.83 -1.00 7.12
C PHE A 247 8.88 -0.45 8.10
N ASP A 248 8.44 0.41 9.01
CA ASP A 248 9.28 1.02 10.05
C ASP A 248 9.29 0.14 11.31
N SER A 249 10.16 -0.88 11.32
CA SER A 249 10.31 -1.73 12.50
C SER A 249 10.93 -0.98 13.68
N ALA A 250 11.75 0.04 13.44
CA ALA A 250 12.36 0.85 14.50
C ALA A 250 11.29 1.55 15.36
N ALA A 251 10.25 2.12 14.73
CA ALA A 251 9.13 2.71 15.45
C ALA A 251 8.36 1.68 16.29
N TYR A 252 8.03 0.52 15.70
CA TYR A 252 7.30 -0.53 16.42
C TYR A 252 8.10 -1.10 17.60
N ILE A 253 9.42 -1.27 17.44
CA ILE A 253 10.32 -1.74 18.50
C ILE A 253 10.44 -0.68 19.60
N ALA A 254 10.61 0.61 19.24
CA ALA A 254 10.69 1.71 20.21
C ALA A 254 9.43 1.83 21.08
N GLU A 255 8.26 1.52 20.50
CA GLU A 255 6.97 1.49 21.20
C GLU A 255 6.69 0.17 21.94
N ASN A 256 7.63 -0.78 21.97
CA ASN A 256 7.47 -2.13 22.53
C ASN A 256 6.31 -2.92 21.91
N GLN A 257 5.96 -2.63 20.66
CA GLN A 257 4.93 -3.34 19.92
C GLN A 257 5.47 -4.57 19.17
N MET A 258 6.78 -4.62 18.91
CA MET A 258 7.45 -5.66 18.12
C MET A 258 8.75 -6.10 18.80
N ASN A 259 9.15 -7.36 18.60
CA ASN A 259 10.43 -7.85 19.12
C ASN A 259 11.61 -7.20 18.38
N LYS A 260 12.74 -6.99 19.09
CA LYS A 260 13.93 -6.30 18.55
C LYS A 260 14.49 -6.90 17.26
N ASN A 261 14.28 -8.21 17.06
CA ASN A 261 14.73 -8.96 15.89
C ASN A 261 13.58 -9.33 14.93
N CYS A 262 12.41 -8.70 15.07
CA CYS A 262 11.20 -9.01 14.29
C CYS A 262 10.73 -10.48 14.36
N SER A 263 11.13 -11.24 15.38
CA SER A 263 10.80 -12.68 15.47
C SER A 263 9.31 -12.97 15.57
N ASP A 264 8.54 -11.96 15.98
CA ASP A 264 7.10 -12.03 16.14
C ASP A 264 6.30 -11.62 14.91
N ILE A 265 6.94 -11.36 13.76
CA ILE A 265 6.23 -11.04 12.52
C ILE A 265 5.62 -12.30 11.90
N ARG A 266 4.40 -12.20 11.36
CA ARG A 266 3.79 -13.19 10.46
C ARG A 266 3.07 -12.50 9.32
N PHE A 267 3.06 -13.13 8.15
CA PHE A 267 2.20 -12.70 7.05
C PHE A 267 1.11 -13.74 6.83
N ILE A 268 -0.14 -13.29 6.71
CA ILE A 268 -1.29 -14.15 6.44
C ILE A 268 -2.17 -13.59 5.32
N ASP A 269 -2.88 -14.46 4.61
CA ASP A 269 -3.88 -14.07 3.62
C ASP A 269 -5.24 -13.70 4.26
N GLU A 270 -6.22 -13.36 3.42
CA GLU A 270 -7.60 -13.04 3.83
C GLU A 270 -8.42 -14.22 4.38
N ASN A 271 -7.88 -15.44 4.31
CA ASN A 271 -8.48 -16.63 4.88
C ASN A 271 -7.78 -17.05 6.18
N GLY A 272 -6.73 -16.32 6.61
CA GLY A 272 -5.94 -16.63 7.80
C GLY A 272 -4.80 -17.61 7.57
N ASN A 273 -4.53 -18.00 6.33
CA ASN A 273 -3.43 -18.91 6.00
C ASN A 273 -2.09 -18.17 6.08
N GLU A 274 -1.08 -18.81 6.67
CA GLU A 274 0.27 -18.27 6.75
C GLU A 274 0.96 -18.27 5.37
N LEU A 275 1.58 -17.15 5.02
CA LEU A 275 2.33 -16.96 3.79
C LEU A 275 3.83 -17.08 4.07
N PRO A 276 4.62 -17.79 3.22
CA PRO A 276 6.07 -17.79 3.32
C PRO A 276 6.62 -16.38 3.15
N TYR A 277 7.61 -16.05 3.99
CA TYR A 277 8.25 -14.75 3.92
C TYR A 277 9.71 -14.83 4.37
N TRP A 278 10.48 -13.81 3.99
CA TRP A 278 11.82 -13.61 4.49
C TRP A 278 12.09 -12.12 4.72
N ILE A 279 12.70 -11.78 5.86
CA ILE A 279 13.05 -10.40 6.22
C ILE A 279 14.55 -10.21 6.03
N GLU A 280 14.95 -9.16 5.30
CA GLU A 280 16.36 -8.78 5.09
C GLU A 280 17.01 -8.44 6.45
N PRO A 281 17.90 -9.28 7.00
CA PRO A 281 18.38 -9.15 8.37
C PRO A 281 19.10 -7.82 8.65
N ASN A 282 19.84 -7.32 7.64
CA ASN A 282 20.56 -6.04 7.69
C ASN A 282 19.61 -4.81 7.78
N THR A 283 18.32 -4.98 7.49
CA THR A 283 17.32 -3.88 7.50
C THR A 283 16.45 -3.84 8.75
N ILE A 284 16.55 -4.84 9.65
CA ILE A 284 15.78 -4.91 10.90
C ILE A 284 16.18 -3.78 11.86
N ASN A 285 15.19 -3.27 12.60
CA ASN A 285 15.33 -2.14 13.53
C ASN A 285 15.75 -0.84 12.82
N THR A 286 15.16 -0.59 11.65
CA THR A 286 15.32 0.64 10.87
C THR A 286 13.96 1.18 10.41
N PRO A 287 13.88 2.45 9.96
CA PRO A 287 12.68 2.99 9.31
C PRO A 287 12.33 2.34 7.96
N HIS A 288 13.22 1.50 7.42
CA HIS A 288 13.08 0.88 6.11
C HIS A 288 13.44 -0.62 6.21
N THR A 289 12.67 -1.37 7.00
CA THR A 289 12.80 -2.83 7.08
C THR A 289 12.11 -3.47 5.89
N VAL A 290 12.82 -4.35 5.20
CA VAL A 290 12.38 -5.01 3.97
C VAL A 290 12.01 -6.45 4.26
N ALA A 291 10.78 -6.83 3.94
CA ALA A 291 10.29 -8.19 3.94
C ALA A 291 9.82 -8.60 2.54
N TRP A 292 10.12 -9.82 2.15
CA TRP A 292 9.64 -10.45 0.93
C TRP A 292 8.57 -11.47 1.29
N VAL A 293 7.41 -11.41 0.64
CA VAL A 293 6.27 -12.29 0.93
C VAL A 293 5.86 -13.03 -0.33
N LYS A 294 5.76 -14.36 -0.25
CA LYS A 294 5.37 -15.22 -1.37
C LYS A 294 3.86 -15.43 -1.39
N LEU A 295 3.23 -15.17 -2.53
CA LEU A 295 1.80 -15.39 -2.74
C LEU A 295 1.44 -15.53 -4.23
N ASP A 296 0.27 -16.11 -4.48
CA ASP A 296 -0.34 -16.15 -5.80
C ASP A 296 -1.25 -14.93 -6.02
N LEU A 297 -1.18 -14.37 -7.23
CA LEU A 297 -2.03 -13.26 -7.69
C LEU A 297 -2.65 -13.56 -9.06
N ALA A 298 -3.98 -13.51 -9.15
CA ALA A 298 -4.74 -13.57 -10.39
C ALA A 298 -4.62 -12.26 -11.19
N PRO A 299 -4.99 -12.25 -12.49
CA PRO A 299 -4.85 -11.08 -13.35
C PRO A 299 -5.69 -9.93 -12.81
N LYS A 300 -5.09 -8.73 -12.68
CA LYS A 300 -5.77 -7.54 -12.14
C LYS A 300 -6.40 -7.72 -10.75
N GLU A 301 -5.95 -8.71 -9.98
CA GLU A 301 -6.47 -8.97 -8.63
C GLU A 301 -6.08 -7.86 -7.65
N HIS A 302 -7.00 -7.54 -6.76
CA HIS A 302 -6.78 -6.71 -5.57
C HIS A 302 -6.87 -7.60 -4.33
N LYS A 303 -5.72 -8.00 -3.79
CA LYS A 303 -5.64 -8.94 -2.66
C LYS A 303 -5.24 -8.20 -1.39
N ILE A 304 -5.81 -8.59 -0.25
CA ILE A 304 -5.41 -8.04 1.05
C ILE A 304 -4.68 -9.14 1.82
N ILE A 305 -3.50 -8.82 2.31
CA ILE A 305 -2.74 -9.65 3.25
C ILE A 305 -2.52 -8.88 4.56
N TYR A 306 -2.07 -9.57 5.59
CA TYR A 306 -1.89 -8.98 6.92
C TYR A 306 -0.49 -9.24 7.45
N MET A 307 0.12 -8.21 8.01
CA MET A 307 1.30 -8.36 8.87
C MET A 307 0.84 -8.43 10.32
N LEU A 308 1.02 -9.58 10.97
CA LEU A 308 0.79 -9.78 12.40
C LEU A 308 2.07 -9.50 13.19
N TYR A 309 1.95 -8.86 14.34
CA TYR A 309 3.06 -8.64 15.29
C TYR A 309 2.57 -8.44 16.75
N GLY A 310 3.49 -8.29 17.70
CA GLY A 310 3.22 -8.08 19.12
C GLY A 310 3.08 -9.34 19.96
N ASN A 311 3.58 -10.47 19.49
CA ASN A 311 3.66 -11.72 20.25
C ASN A 311 5.08 -11.91 20.83
N PRO A 312 5.34 -11.52 22.09
CA PRO A 312 6.70 -11.55 22.64
C PRO A 312 7.30 -12.96 22.75
N ASN A 313 6.47 -14.00 22.75
CA ASN A 313 6.91 -15.39 22.86
C ASN A 313 7.18 -16.05 21.50
N ALA A 314 6.91 -15.36 20.39
CA ALA A 314 7.05 -15.91 19.06
C ALA A 314 8.52 -16.02 18.63
N GLN A 315 8.87 -17.18 18.09
CA GLN A 315 10.13 -17.42 17.37
C GLN A 315 9.99 -16.99 15.92
N SER A 316 11.09 -16.60 15.28
CA SER A 316 11.06 -16.19 13.88
C SER A 316 10.62 -17.35 12.98
N LYS A 317 9.82 -17.05 11.97
CA LYS A 317 9.48 -17.97 10.87
C LYS A 317 9.97 -17.46 9.51
N SER A 318 10.80 -16.41 9.51
CA SER A 318 11.47 -15.91 8.30
C SER A 318 12.30 -17.02 7.68
N ASN A 319 12.01 -17.37 6.43
CA ASN A 319 12.64 -18.49 5.73
C ASN A 319 12.79 -18.18 4.24
N GLY A 320 14.04 -17.95 3.80
CA GLY A 320 14.36 -17.64 2.41
C GLY A 320 14.10 -18.80 1.46
N GLU A 321 14.41 -20.03 1.87
CA GLU A 321 14.20 -21.25 1.06
C GLU A 321 12.72 -21.50 0.73
N ALA A 322 11.82 -21.23 1.67
CA ALA A 322 10.38 -21.36 1.42
C ALA A 322 9.83 -20.22 0.53
N THR A 323 10.55 -19.09 0.48
CA THR A 323 10.09 -17.85 -0.17
C THR A 323 10.55 -17.78 -1.62
N PHE A 324 11.82 -18.05 -1.91
CA PHE A 324 12.45 -17.77 -3.21
C PHE A 324 12.63 -19.02 -4.08
N LEU A 325 13.03 -18.83 -5.35
CA LEU A 325 13.38 -19.93 -6.26
C LEU A 325 14.76 -20.52 -5.95
N PHE A 326 15.64 -19.68 -5.41
CA PHE A 326 16.95 -20.02 -4.90
C PHE A 326 17.27 -19.04 -3.77
N PHE A 327 17.91 -19.53 -2.71
CA PHE A 327 18.28 -18.73 -1.55
C PHE A 327 19.57 -19.29 -0.92
N ASP A 328 20.45 -18.40 -0.50
CA ASP A 328 21.53 -18.74 0.41
C ASP A 328 21.89 -17.55 1.29
N ASP A 329 22.08 -17.80 2.59
CA ASP A 329 22.59 -16.84 3.58
C ASP A 329 23.90 -17.30 4.23
N PHE A 330 24.49 -18.39 3.69
CA PHE A 330 25.76 -18.99 4.12
C PHE A 330 25.84 -19.34 5.61
N SER A 331 24.71 -19.37 6.32
CA SER A 331 24.65 -19.64 7.76
C SER A 331 25.09 -21.07 8.11
N GLU A 332 24.93 -22.01 7.16
CA GLU A 332 25.33 -23.41 7.29
C GLU A 332 26.82 -23.67 7.05
N LYS A 333 27.58 -22.66 6.59
CA LYS A 333 29.03 -22.75 6.33
C LYS A 333 29.42 -23.88 5.37
N ASN A 334 28.62 -24.09 4.33
CA ASN A 334 28.90 -25.00 3.23
C ASN A 334 28.46 -24.38 1.90
N LEU A 335 28.78 -25.03 0.78
CA LEU A 335 28.42 -24.61 -0.58
C LEU A 335 27.61 -25.70 -1.30
N ASP A 336 26.83 -26.50 -0.58
CA ASP A 336 26.11 -27.65 -1.14
C ASP A 336 25.06 -27.24 -2.20
N LYS A 337 24.67 -25.96 -2.19
CA LYS A 337 23.75 -25.35 -3.16
C LYS A 337 24.44 -24.79 -4.41
N TRP A 338 25.76 -24.84 -4.49
CA TRP A 338 26.56 -24.16 -5.52
C TRP A 338 27.48 -25.12 -6.27
N ASN A 339 27.75 -24.80 -7.54
CA ASN A 339 28.92 -25.30 -8.25
C ASN A 339 30.10 -24.35 -7.97
N TYR A 340 31.26 -24.89 -7.62
CA TYR A 340 32.45 -24.10 -7.27
C TYR A 340 33.75 -24.83 -7.64
N ASN A 341 34.85 -24.10 -7.81
CA ASN A 341 36.13 -24.62 -8.33
C ASN A 341 37.32 -24.55 -7.35
N PHE A 342 37.08 -24.28 -6.06
CA PHE A 342 38.12 -24.12 -5.05
C PHE A 342 37.87 -24.99 -3.82
N ASN A 343 38.91 -25.19 -2.99
CA ASN A 343 38.81 -25.98 -1.77
C ASN A 343 38.71 -25.11 -0.51
N ASN A 344 38.11 -25.66 0.54
CA ASN A 344 37.97 -25.05 1.87
C ASN A 344 37.37 -23.62 1.83
N PRO A 345 36.07 -23.48 1.54
CA PRO A 345 35.44 -22.18 1.45
C PRO A 345 35.62 -21.31 2.71
N LEU A 346 35.92 -20.03 2.49
CA LEU A 346 36.22 -19.07 3.54
C LEU A 346 34.94 -18.39 4.05
N PHE A 347 34.39 -18.91 5.13
CA PHE A 347 33.26 -18.30 5.84
C PHE A 347 33.74 -17.44 7.01
N THR A 348 33.10 -16.28 7.22
CA THR A 348 33.39 -15.37 8.33
C THR A 348 32.11 -15.02 9.09
N ASP A 349 32.14 -15.20 10.41
CA ASP A 349 31.05 -14.78 11.31
C ASP A 349 31.24 -13.33 11.72
N THR A 350 30.18 -12.55 11.72
CA THR A 350 30.18 -11.16 12.17
C THR A 350 28.79 -10.72 12.64
N VAL A 351 28.60 -9.43 12.89
CA VAL A 351 27.35 -8.87 13.44
C VAL A 351 26.98 -7.63 12.65
N TYR A 352 25.71 -7.52 12.25
CA TYR A 352 25.19 -6.27 11.67
C TYR A 352 25.14 -5.15 12.72
N ASN A 353 24.97 -3.91 12.26
CA ASN A 353 24.81 -2.75 13.14
C ASN A 353 23.61 -2.86 14.11
N ASN A 354 22.60 -3.67 13.76
CA ASN A 354 21.42 -3.93 14.60
C ASN A 354 21.64 -5.07 15.63
N GLY A 355 22.83 -5.68 15.68
CA GLY A 355 23.18 -6.72 16.66
C GLY A 355 22.81 -8.14 16.23
N ILE A 356 22.30 -8.35 15.02
CA ILE A 356 22.00 -9.69 14.50
C ILE A 356 23.30 -10.31 13.95
N ASN A 357 23.60 -11.54 14.36
CA ASN A 357 24.75 -12.29 13.85
C ASN A 357 24.47 -12.80 12.44
N TYR A 358 25.48 -12.79 11.59
CA TYR A 358 25.42 -13.42 10.26
C TYR A 358 26.77 -14.01 9.87
N THR A 359 26.74 -14.85 8.86
CA THR A 359 27.91 -15.48 8.26
C THR A 359 27.96 -15.07 6.80
N TYR A 360 29.13 -14.70 6.29
CA TYR A 360 29.30 -14.42 4.87
C TYR A 360 30.41 -15.26 4.25
N LEU A 361 30.30 -15.50 2.95
CA LEU A 361 31.33 -16.14 2.13
C LEU A 361 32.30 -15.08 1.61
N ASN A 362 33.59 -15.36 1.66
CA ASN A 362 34.63 -14.53 1.09
C ASN A 362 35.31 -15.23 -0.10
N LEU A 363 35.16 -14.64 -1.29
CA LEU A 363 35.85 -15.02 -2.51
C LEU A 363 37.08 -14.12 -2.67
N ASP A 364 38.18 -14.44 -1.99
CA ASP A 364 39.47 -13.74 -2.10
C ASP A 364 40.48 -14.60 -2.85
N TYR A 365 40.74 -14.27 -4.12
CA TYR A 365 41.65 -15.05 -4.95
C TYR A 365 43.05 -15.18 -4.33
N SER A 366 43.59 -14.10 -3.75
CA SER A 366 44.92 -14.11 -3.13
C SER A 366 44.98 -15.08 -1.95
N TYR A 367 43.93 -15.14 -1.13
CA TYR A 367 43.84 -16.09 -0.03
C TYR A 367 43.91 -17.53 -0.53
N TYR A 368 43.07 -17.90 -1.50
CA TYR A 368 43.02 -19.28 -2.00
C TYR A 368 44.32 -19.67 -2.71
N ASN A 369 44.89 -18.77 -3.52
CA ASN A 369 46.13 -19.02 -4.24
C ASN A 369 47.33 -19.23 -3.28
N ILE A 370 47.54 -18.32 -2.32
CA ILE A 370 48.65 -18.43 -1.35
C ILE A 370 48.56 -19.70 -0.51
N LYS A 371 47.34 -20.16 -0.22
CA LYS A 371 47.09 -21.39 0.56
C LYS A 371 47.13 -22.66 -0.29
N GLY A 372 47.33 -22.56 -1.61
CA GLY A 372 47.28 -23.71 -2.53
C GLY A 372 45.90 -24.36 -2.59
N LEU A 373 44.83 -23.59 -2.34
CA LEU A 373 43.45 -24.05 -2.31
C LEU A 373 42.76 -23.95 -3.67
N THR A 374 43.39 -23.27 -4.63
CA THR A 374 43.02 -23.25 -6.05
C THR A 374 44.27 -23.45 -6.90
N THR A 375 44.11 -24.10 -8.05
CA THR A 375 45.10 -24.14 -9.14
C THR A 375 44.65 -23.35 -10.36
N ASP A 376 43.42 -22.84 -10.33
CA ASP A 376 42.81 -22.08 -11.41
C ASP A 376 43.21 -20.61 -11.33
N VAL A 377 42.94 -19.88 -12.41
CA VAL A 377 43.14 -18.43 -12.49
C VAL A 377 42.03 -17.66 -11.79
N ASP A 378 41.02 -18.35 -11.26
CA ASP A 378 39.86 -17.77 -10.60
C ASP A 378 39.30 -18.66 -9.48
N VAL A 379 38.51 -18.06 -8.61
CA VAL A 379 37.63 -18.74 -7.67
C VAL A 379 36.22 -18.23 -7.86
N HIS A 380 35.26 -19.13 -8.01
CA HIS A 380 33.88 -18.73 -8.24
C HIS A 380 32.87 -19.71 -7.64
N ILE A 381 31.67 -19.19 -7.41
CA ILE A 381 30.46 -19.97 -7.16
C ILE A 381 29.43 -19.65 -8.24
N THR A 382 28.71 -20.67 -8.69
CA THR A 382 27.68 -20.56 -9.73
C THR A 382 26.47 -21.42 -9.35
N THR A 383 25.27 -20.90 -9.56
CA THR A 383 24.04 -21.66 -9.32
C THR A 383 24.02 -22.93 -10.19
N PRO A 384 23.50 -24.06 -9.68
CA PRO A 384 23.42 -25.31 -10.44
C PRO A 384 22.42 -25.27 -11.60
N TYR A 385 21.55 -24.24 -11.62
CA TYR A 385 20.54 -24.02 -12.63
C TYR A 385 20.72 -22.66 -13.29
N GLU A 386 20.20 -22.54 -14.51
CA GLU A 386 20.10 -21.29 -15.25
C GLU A 386 18.68 -20.74 -15.18
N TYR A 387 18.55 -19.41 -15.23
CA TYR A 387 17.28 -18.70 -15.08
C TYR A 387 16.91 -17.93 -16.34
N SER A 388 15.62 -17.91 -16.65
CA SER A 388 15.08 -17.19 -17.81
C SER A 388 15.34 -15.68 -17.75
N SER A 389 15.01 -14.96 -18.82
CA SER A 389 15.21 -13.51 -18.88
C SER A 389 14.16 -12.67 -18.15
N ASN A 390 13.16 -13.26 -17.48
CA ASN A 390 12.18 -12.56 -16.62
C ASN A 390 12.40 -12.94 -15.14
N ILE A 391 13.54 -12.52 -14.60
CA ILE A 391 14.04 -12.98 -13.30
C ILE A 391 14.81 -11.83 -12.63
N SER A 392 14.81 -11.81 -11.31
CA SER A 392 15.64 -10.91 -10.51
C SER A 392 16.56 -11.72 -9.60
N VAL A 393 17.80 -11.26 -9.47
CA VAL A 393 18.72 -11.68 -8.41
C VAL A 393 18.94 -10.51 -7.48
N ARG A 394 18.82 -10.74 -6.18
CA ARG A 394 19.15 -9.76 -5.15
C ARG A 394 20.16 -10.36 -4.18
N PHE A 395 21.17 -9.59 -3.82
CA PHE A 395 22.23 -10.03 -2.92
C PHE A 395 22.79 -8.88 -2.09
N HIS A 396 23.25 -9.20 -0.89
CA HIS A 396 23.99 -8.29 -0.04
C HIS A 396 25.47 -8.66 -0.10
N ALA A 397 26.29 -7.74 -0.61
CA ALA A 397 27.68 -8.00 -0.90
C ALA A 397 28.57 -6.77 -0.65
N ASN A 398 29.86 -7.04 -0.53
CA ASN A 398 30.93 -6.05 -0.49
C ASN A 398 31.92 -6.36 -1.62
N PHE A 399 31.96 -5.45 -2.59
CA PHE A 399 33.02 -5.39 -3.59
C PHE A 399 34.21 -4.69 -2.95
N HIS A 400 35.26 -5.46 -2.62
CA HIS A 400 36.49 -4.86 -2.13
C HIS A 400 37.13 -4.14 -3.31
N LYS A 401 37.84 -3.04 -3.11
CA LYS A 401 38.52 -2.35 -4.22
C LYS A 401 39.75 -3.15 -4.69
N ARG A 402 39.49 -4.35 -5.20
CA ARG A 402 40.45 -5.43 -5.46
C ARG A 402 40.08 -6.04 -6.79
N TYR A 403 40.45 -5.32 -7.85
CA TYR A 403 40.05 -5.54 -9.24
C TYR A 403 40.09 -7.01 -9.63
N GLU A 404 39.19 -7.35 -10.55
CA GLU A 404 38.97 -8.67 -11.16
C GLU A 404 37.91 -9.53 -10.45
N GLU A 405 36.82 -8.89 -10.03
CA GLU A 405 35.68 -9.51 -9.38
C GLU A 405 34.36 -9.04 -10.01
N TRP A 406 33.37 -9.91 -9.98
CA TRP A 406 32.03 -9.60 -10.50
C TRP A 406 30.96 -10.50 -9.89
N GLY A 407 29.71 -10.03 -9.97
CA GLY A 407 28.54 -10.76 -9.48
C GLY A 407 27.28 -10.45 -10.30
N GLY A 408 26.44 -11.47 -10.51
CA GLY A 408 25.16 -11.34 -11.21
C GLY A 408 24.91 -12.49 -12.19
N PHE A 409 24.19 -12.23 -13.27
CA PHE A 409 23.94 -13.24 -14.31
C PHE A 409 25.11 -13.34 -15.26
N TYR A 410 25.84 -14.45 -15.26
CA TYR A 410 27.11 -14.56 -15.97
C TYR A 410 27.30 -15.94 -16.60
N HIS A 411 28.07 -15.98 -17.69
CA HIS A 411 28.52 -17.20 -18.35
C HIS A 411 27.40 -18.01 -19.02
N GLY A 412 26.72 -17.39 -20.00
CA GLY A 412 25.78 -18.08 -20.90
C GLY A 412 26.49 -18.97 -21.92
N ASN A 413 26.15 -18.84 -23.21
CA ASN A 413 26.82 -19.59 -24.27
C ASN A 413 28.29 -19.20 -24.42
N THR A 414 28.60 -17.95 -24.10
CA THR A 414 29.94 -17.36 -24.15
C THR A 414 30.23 -16.60 -22.85
N ILE A 415 31.51 -16.34 -22.59
CA ILE A 415 31.96 -15.48 -21.48
C ILE A 415 31.45 -14.02 -21.59
N TYR A 416 30.95 -13.63 -22.76
CA TYR A 416 30.41 -12.30 -23.02
C TYR A 416 28.92 -12.19 -22.69
N ASP A 417 28.22 -13.31 -22.49
CA ASP A 417 26.80 -13.32 -22.16
C ASP A 417 26.61 -13.04 -20.67
N ARG A 418 26.33 -11.77 -20.32
CA ARG A 418 26.30 -11.33 -18.93
C ARG A 418 25.44 -10.10 -18.67
N GLN A 419 24.89 -10.05 -17.46
CA GLN A 419 24.20 -8.92 -16.84
C GLN A 419 24.67 -8.85 -15.38
N ILE A 420 25.73 -8.09 -15.14
CA ILE A 420 26.51 -8.16 -13.90
C ILE A 420 26.89 -6.79 -13.38
N ILE A 421 27.29 -6.78 -12.11
CA ILE A 421 28.16 -5.75 -11.57
C ILE A 421 29.59 -6.27 -11.67
N SER A 422 30.49 -5.50 -12.28
CA SER A 422 31.88 -5.89 -12.45
C SER A 422 32.84 -4.79 -12.03
N ASN A 423 33.93 -5.22 -11.38
CA ASN A 423 35.11 -4.43 -11.15
C ASN A 423 36.25 -5.04 -11.97
N TYR A 424 36.32 -4.61 -13.23
CA TYR A 424 37.17 -5.24 -14.22
C TYR A 424 38.23 -4.27 -14.72
N HIS A 425 39.50 -4.65 -14.73
CA HIS A 425 40.58 -3.69 -15.02
C HIS A 425 40.61 -3.22 -16.50
N TRP A 426 40.19 -4.04 -17.48
CA TRP A 426 39.94 -3.54 -18.85
C TRP A 426 38.73 -2.61 -18.91
N GLY A 427 37.88 -2.66 -17.88
CA GLY A 427 36.83 -1.71 -17.58
C GLY A 427 37.31 -0.46 -16.82
N GLY A 428 38.60 -0.18 -16.75
CA GLY A 428 39.06 1.04 -16.09
C GLY A 428 39.01 0.94 -14.56
N GLU A 429 39.00 2.11 -13.91
CA GLU A 429 39.20 2.24 -12.45
C GLU A 429 37.91 2.13 -11.60
N TYR A 430 36.76 1.90 -12.24
CA TYR A 430 35.46 2.03 -11.60
C TYR A 430 34.65 0.74 -11.62
N LEU A 431 33.80 0.57 -10.60
CA LEU A 431 32.76 -0.43 -10.57
C LEU A 431 31.73 -0.12 -11.67
N ARG A 432 31.26 -1.15 -12.36
CA ARG A 432 30.34 -1.01 -13.49
C ARG A 432 29.12 -1.87 -13.30
N PHE A 433 27.98 -1.34 -13.73
CA PHE A 433 26.83 -2.14 -14.08
C PHE A 433 26.85 -2.37 -15.58
N GLU A 434 26.91 -3.62 -16.03
CA GLU A 434 27.10 -3.94 -17.44
C GLU A 434 26.14 -5.02 -17.96
N SER A 435 25.81 -4.89 -19.25
CA SER A 435 25.13 -5.91 -20.03
C SER A 435 25.90 -6.14 -21.32
N SER A 436 26.15 -7.41 -21.65
CA SER A 436 26.71 -7.80 -22.95
C SER A 436 26.15 -9.13 -23.43
N LYS A 437 26.32 -9.39 -24.73
CA LYS A 437 25.94 -10.64 -25.38
C LYS A 437 26.89 -10.98 -26.52
N ASN A 438 27.08 -12.26 -26.82
CA ASN A 438 27.82 -12.83 -27.95
C ASN A 438 29.33 -12.55 -28.01
N ASN A 439 29.77 -11.29 -27.92
CA ASN A 439 31.16 -10.87 -28.14
C ASN A 439 31.50 -9.51 -27.50
N GLU A 440 32.78 -9.14 -27.56
CA GLU A 440 33.35 -7.91 -26.98
C GLU A 440 32.82 -6.59 -27.56
N ASN A 441 32.21 -6.60 -28.76
CA ASN A 441 31.68 -5.39 -29.39
C ASN A 441 30.21 -5.11 -29.02
N GLU A 442 29.57 -6.05 -28.32
CA GLU A 442 28.16 -5.99 -27.95
C GLU A 442 28.03 -5.81 -26.44
N ILE A 443 28.47 -4.65 -25.95
CA ILE A 443 28.49 -4.29 -24.52
C ILE A 443 27.96 -2.88 -24.26
N GLU A 444 27.15 -2.74 -23.23
CA GLU A 444 26.75 -1.45 -22.65
C GLU A 444 27.01 -1.47 -21.14
N TYR A 445 27.45 -0.35 -20.58
CA TYR A 445 27.66 -0.23 -19.13
C TYR A 445 27.31 1.15 -18.58
N ARG A 446 27.22 1.22 -17.25
CA ARG A 446 27.12 2.44 -16.44
C ARG A 446 28.21 2.41 -15.38
N ILE A 447 28.87 3.55 -15.16
CA ILE A 447 29.85 3.71 -14.09
C ILE A 447 29.08 3.91 -12.79
N LEU A 448 29.45 3.15 -11.76
CA LEU A 448 28.88 3.25 -10.43
C LEU A 448 29.79 4.08 -9.51
N PRO A 449 29.26 4.68 -8.43
CA PRO A 449 30.05 5.52 -7.53
C PRO A 449 31.12 4.74 -6.74
N ASP A 450 32.29 5.36 -6.53
CA ASP A 450 33.38 4.80 -5.73
C ASP A 450 33.00 4.51 -4.27
N SER A 451 31.96 5.16 -3.75
CA SER A 451 31.45 4.95 -2.39
C SER A 451 30.87 3.56 -2.14
N LEU A 452 30.73 2.74 -3.19
CA LEU A 452 30.26 1.36 -3.09
C LEU A 452 31.37 0.36 -2.73
N TYR A 453 32.64 0.76 -2.87
CA TYR A 453 33.77 -0.11 -2.55
C TYR A 453 34.00 -0.23 -1.05
N ASN A 454 34.43 -1.43 -0.63
CA ASN A 454 34.82 -1.75 0.75
C ASN A 454 33.69 -1.54 1.78
N THR A 455 32.45 -1.49 1.32
CA THR A 455 31.24 -1.29 2.11
C THR A 455 30.19 -2.30 1.70
N TRP A 456 29.34 -2.67 2.65
CA TRP A 456 28.23 -3.60 2.40
C TRP A 456 27.05 -2.85 1.78
N HIS A 457 26.56 -3.38 0.66
CA HIS A 457 25.41 -2.84 -0.07
C HIS A 457 24.49 -3.98 -0.51
N THR A 458 23.21 -3.66 -0.65
CA THR A 458 22.24 -4.56 -1.27
C THR A 458 22.08 -4.19 -2.74
N TYR A 459 22.31 -5.16 -3.62
CA TYR A 459 22.21 -5.03 -5.06
C TYR A 459 21.08 -5.91 -5.58
N GLU A 460 20.27 -5.39 -6.51
CA GLU A 460 19.25 -6.16 -7.21
C GLU A 460 19.37 -5.94 -8.72
N ILE A 461 19.61 -7.03 -9.47
CA ILE A 461 19.67 -7.01 -10.94
C ILE A 461 18.39 -7.67 -11.46
N GLN A 462 17.57 -6.89 -12.16
CA GLN A 462 16.27 -7.31 -12.70
C GLN A 462 16.37 -7.45 -14.21
N ARG A 463 16.12 -8.65 -14.74
CA ARG A 463 16.04 -8.91 -16.19
C ARG A 463 14.57 -8.81 -16.61
N ASN A 464 14.25 -7.86 -17.49
CA ASN A 464 12.91 -7.64 -18.06
C ASN A 464 12.83 -8.21 -19.48
N GLY A 465 13.06 -9.51 -19.62
CA GLY A 465 13.16 -10.19 -20.90
C GLY A 465 14.33 -9.63 -21.71
N SER A 466 14.05 -9.27 -22.97
CA SER A 466 15.00 -8.59 -23.86
C SER A 466 14.83 -7.07 -23.87
N ASN A 467 13.99 -6.51 -22.99
CA ASN A 467 13.62 -5.10 -23.02
C ASN A 467 14.60 -4.23 -22.22
N SER A 468 14.87 -4.63 -20.98
CA SER A 468 15.77 -3.90 -20.09
C SER A 468 16.41 -4.81 -19.05
N VAL A 469 17.53 -4.35 -18.53
CA VAL A 469 18.15 -4.86 -17.31
C VAL A 469 18.27 -3.68 -16.36
N ASN A 470 17.67 -3.81 -15.18
CA ASN A 470 17.67 -2.75 -14.18
C ASN A 470 18.59 -3.14 -13.02
N LEU A 471 19.31 -2.16 -12.49
CA LEU A 471 20.05 -2.29 -11.25
C LEU A 471 19.42 -1.38 -10.20
N ILE A 472 19.13 -1.95 -9.03
CA ILE A 472 18.73 -1.21 -7.85
C ILE A 472 19.80 -1.42 -6.77
N ILE A 473 20.27 -0.34 -6.17
CA ILE A 473 21.17 -0.38 -5.01
C ILE A 473 20.45 0.22 -3.81
N ASN A 474 20.49 -0.47 -2.67
CA ASN A 474 19.93 -0.03 -1.38
C ASN A 474 18.48 0.49 -1.44
N ASP A 475 17.69 -0.03 -2.40
CA ASP A 475 16.31 0.39 -2.70
C ASP A 475 16.10 1.88 -3.06
N ASN A 476 17.17 2.65 -3.29
CA ASN A 476 17.09 4.09 -3.54
C ASN A 476 17.78 4.54 -4.83
N GLU A 477 18.80 3.82 -5.30
CA GLU A 477 19.54 4.16 -6.50
C GLU A 477 19.12 3.22 -7.64
N PHE A 478 18.84 3.78 -8.83
CA PHE A 478 18.29 3.04 -9.98
C PHE A 478 19.06 3.33 -11.26
N TRP A 479 19.46 2.28 -11.96
CA TRP A 479 20.03 2.32 -13.30
C TRP A 479 19.32 1.35 -14.21
N SER A 480 19.32 1.65 -15.52
CA SER A 480 18.76 0.76 -16.53
C SER A 480 19.62 0.74 -17.78
N ILE A 481 19.73 -0.45 -18.37
CA ILE A 481 20.39 -0.74 -19.63
C ILE A 481 19.36 -1.39 -20.55
N SER A 482 19.31 -0.96 -21.81
CA SER A 482 18.33 -1.45 -22.80
C SER A 482 18.99 -2.02 -24.06
N ASN A 483 20.32 -1.97 -24.19
CA ASN A 483 21.03 -2.56 -25.31
C ASN A 483 21.82 -3.81 -24.87
N TYR A 484 22.15 -4.65 -25.86
CA TYR A 484 23.00 -5.84 -25.72
C TYR A 484 22.58 -6.82 -24.61
N ILE A 485 21.26 -6.94 -24.41
CA ILE A 485 20.68 -7.85 -23.43
C ILE A 485 20.71 -9.28 -23.97
N TYR A 486 21.30 -10.19 -23.20
CA TYR A 486 21.25 -11.61 -23.52
C TYR A 486 19.85 -12.18 -23.17
N PRO A 487 19.10 -12.72 -24.15
CA PRO A 487 17.68 -13.02 -23.97
C PRO A 487 17.39 -14.40 -23.39
N TYR A 488 18.40 -15.27 -23.31
CA TYR A 488 18.25 -16.67 -22.92
C TYR A 488 18.57 -16.90 -21.43
N TYR A 489 18.66 -18.17 -21.04
CA TYR A 489 18.91 -18.57 -19.67
C TYR A 489 20.35 -18.22 -19.26
N LEU A 490 20.52 -17.70 -18.04
CA LEU A 490 21.82 -17.44 -17.44
C LEU A 490 21.83 -17.96 -16.00
N PRO A 491 22.91 -18.61 -15.55
CA PRO A 491 23.08 -18.86 -14.13
C PRO A 491 23.44 -17.55 -13.41
N VAL A 492 23.33 -17.57 -12.09
CA VAL A 492 23.87 -16.51 -11.22
C VAL A 492 25.21 -16.96 -10.71
N SER A 493 26.22 -16.10 -10.84
CA SER A 493 27.58 -16.41 -10.42
C SER A 493 28.27 -15.23 -9.76
N PHE A 494 29.24 -15.57 -8.92
CA PHE A 494 30.16 -14.62 -8.30
C PHE A 494 31.59 -15.11 -8.51
N TYR A 495 32.46 -14.20 -8.95
CA TYR A 495 33.82 -14.51 -9.35
C TYR A 495 34.81 -13.57 -8.67
N ALA A 496 35.98 -14.13 -8.36
CA ALA A 496 37.18 -13.39 -7.99
C ALA A 496 38.38 -14.05 -8.68
N ARG A 497 39.10 -13.31 -9.52
CA ARG A 497 40.18 -13.89 -10.32
C ARG A 497 41.55 -13.26 -10.11
N MET A 498 42.58 -13.94 -10.61
CA MET A 498 43.92 -13.41 -10.74
C MET A 498 43.92 -12.16 -11.63
N PHE A 499 44.72 -11.17 -11.25
CA PHE A 499 45.02 -10.04 -12.12
C PHE A 499 45.78 -10.50 -13.37
N ASP A 500 45.26 -10.15 -14.54
CA ASP A 500 45.89 -10.44 -15.83
C ASP A 500 46.87 -9.31 -16.21
N ASP A 501 48.17 -9.57 -16.07
CA ASP A 501 49.23 -8.64 -16.46
C ASP A 501 49.78 -8.87 -17.88
N SER A 502 49.18 -9.80 -18.64
CA SER A 502 49.68 -10.19 -19.98
C SER A 502 49.38 -9.15 -21.07
N GLN A 503 48.41 -8.26 -20.84
CA GLN A 503 47.93 -7.26 -21.79
C GLN A 503 48.28 -5.85 -21.29
N ASN A 504 48.96 -5.04 -22.11
CA ASN A 504 49.34 -3.65 -21.76
C ASN A 504 48.19 -2.61 -21.90
N TYR A 505 46.93 -3.04 -21.88
CA TYR A 505 45.76 -2.18 -22.08
C TYR A 505 44.81 -2.28 -20.88
N GLY A 506 44.16 -1.18 -20.52
CA GLY A 506 43.27 -1.09 -19.35
C GLY A 506 43.85 -0.26 -18.21
N TYR A 507 43.15 -0.24 -17.08
CA TYR A 507 43.64 0.38 -15.86
C TYR A 507 44.60 -0.57 -15.14
N ILE A 508 45.71 -0.02 -14.64
CA ILE A 508 46.71 -0.78 -13.89
C ILE A 508 46.52 -0.41 -12.41
N PRO A 509 45.87 -1.26 -11.61
CA PRO A 509 45.69 -0.99 -10.19
C PRO A 509 47.03 -1.08 -9.42
N PRO A 510 47.11 -0.37 -8.28
CA PRO A 510 48.12 -0.62 -7.26
C PRO A 510 48.25 -2.11 -6.93
N GLU A 511 49.44 -2.55 -6.54
CA GLU A 511 49.72 -3.98 -6.31
C GLU A 511 48.81 -4.60 -5.23
N ASP A 512 48.48 -3.82 -4.20
CA ASP A 512 47.57 -4.19 -3.11
C ASP A 512 46.08 -4.22 -3.51
N GLU A 513 45.73 -3.56 -4.62
CA GLU A 513 44.39 -3.60 -5.21
C GLU A 513 44.27 -4.69 -6.30
N ARG A 514 45.29 -5.52 -6.52
CA ARG A 514 45.24 -6.61 -7.51
C ARG A 514 44.58 -7.87 -6.95
N ASN A 515 43.99 -8.63 -7.88
CA ASN A 515 43.27 -9.88 -7.70
C ASN A 515 41.91 -9.70 -7.01
N GLY A 516 40.89 -10.32 -7.61
CA GLY A 516 39.50 -10.23 -7.20
C GLY A 516 39.29 -10.52 -5.72
N ASN A 517 38.47 -9.69 -5.08
CA ASN A 517 37.88 -10.01 -3.78
C ASN A 517 36.44 -9.51 -3.67
N ILE A 518 35.52 -10.44 -3.48
CA ILE A 518 34.11 -10.14 -3.20
C ILE A 518 33.63 -10.94 -1.98
N SER A 519 32.90 -10.28 -1.09
CA SER A 519 32.24 -10.92 0.06
C SER A 519 30.73 -10.89 -0.10
N ILE A 520 30.06 -12.00 0.19
CA ILE A 520 28.62 -12.19 -0.07
C ILE A 520 27.98 -12.75 1.20
N ASP A 521 26.98 -12.04 1.70
CA ASP A 521 26.27 -12.35 2.94
C ASP A 521 25.00 -13.17 2.66
N TRP A 522 24.16 -12.69 1.77
CA TRP A 522 23.02 -13.46 1.31
C TRP A 522 22.70 -13.15 -0.14
N VAL A 523 22.06 -14.10 -0.81
CA VAL A 523 21.61 -14.00 -2.20
C VAL A 523 20.31 -14.77 -2.39
N PHE A 524 19.41 -14.23 -3.19
CA PHE A 524 18.21 -14.93 -3.59
C PHE A 524 17.78 -14.59 -5.02
N ILE A 525 16.98 -15.49 -5.59
CA ILE A 525 16.46 -15.38 -6.96
C ILE A 525 14.95 -15.50 -6.95
N ARG A 526 14.27 -14.59 -7.65
CA ARG A 526 12.81 -14.54 -7.72
C ARG A 526 12.32 -14.23 -9.15
N PRO A 527 11.09 -14.62 -9.51
CA PRO A 527 10.44 -14.09 -10.70
C PRO A 527 10.38 -12.56 -10.67
N TYR A 528 10.47 -11.94 -11.84
CA TYR A 528 10.30 -10.50 -12.01
C TYR A 528 9.51 -10.20 -13.28
N TYR A 529 8.53 -9.32 -13.15
CA TYR A 529 7.71 -8.82 -14.26
C TYR A 529 7.48 -7.31 -14.09
N GLU A 530 7.53 -6.58 -15.20
CA GLU A 530 7.33 -5.14 -15.24
C GLU A 530 5.93 -4.78 -15.80
N PRO A 531 5.14 -3.90 -15.14
CA PRO A 531 5.38 -3.35 -13.80
C PRO A 531 5.16 -4.37 -12.69
N GLU A 532 5.91 -4.24 -11.60
CA GLU A 532 5.72 -5.07 -10.40
C GLU A 532 4.34 -4.86 -9.75
N PRO A 533 3.85 -5.83 -8.96
CA PRO A 533 2.65 -5.63 -8.14
C PRO A 533 2.79 -4.41 -7.21
N THR A 534 1.71 -3.63 -7.09
CA THR A 534 1.68 -2.49 -6.18
C THR A 534 1.36 -2.97 -4.77
N VAL A 535 2.16 -2.55 -3.79
CA VAL A 535 1.99 -2.89 -2.36
C VAL A 535 1.73 -1.59 -1.58
N GLN A 536 0.62 -1.54 -0.83
CA GLN A 536 0.19 -0.35 -0.10
C GLN A 536 -0.29 -0.70 1.30
N TRP A 537 0.22 0.01 2.32
CA TRP A 537 -0.31 -0.06 3.67
C TRP A 537 -1.62 0.70 3.78
N PHE A 538 -2.60 0.12 4.47
CA PHE A 538 -3.77 0.87 4.90
C PHE A 538 -3.40 1.73 6.11
N SER A 539 -3.43 3.05 5.93
CA SER A 539 -2.91 4.00 6.92
C SER A 539 -3.98 4.85 7.65
N SER A 540 -5.26 4.71 7.29
CA SER A 540 -6.31 5.55 7.86
C SER A 540 -6.94 4.92 9.10
N ASP A 541 -6.99 5.63 10.21
CA ASP A 541 -7.59 5.08 11.43
C ASP A 541 -9.07 4.79 11.26
N VAL A 542 -9.55 3.75 11.93
CA VAL A 542 -10.98 3.55 12.12
C VAL A 542 -11.43 4.48 13.24
N ILE A 543 -12.24 5.47 12.88
CA ILE A 543 -12.80 6.47 13.77
C ILE A 543 -14.32 6.37 13.70
N PHE A 544 -14.95 6.13 14.83
CA PHE A 544 -16.39 6.19 14.96
C PHE A 544 -16.79 6.80 16.30
N THR A 545 -18.04 7.24 16.41
CA THR A 545 -18.62 7.69 17.66
C THR A 545 -19.65 6.70 18.16
N VAL A 546 -19.79 6.57 19.47
CA VAL A 546 -20.92 5.89 20.12
C VAL A 546 -21.55 6.88 21.08
N ASN A 547 -22.81 7.27 20.84
CA ASN A 547 -23.53 8.28 21.62
C ASN A 547 -22.72 9.58 21.82
N GLY A 548 -21.92 9.97 20.83
CA GLY A 548 -21.07 11.17 20.88
C GLY A 548 -19.67 10.97 21.46
N TYR A 549 -19.36 9.80 22.03
CA TYR A 549 -18.00 9.46 22.47
C TYR A 549 -17.17 8.95 21.29
N VAL A 550 -16.00 9.56 21.07
CA VAL A 550 -15.11 9.19 19.97
C VAL A 550 -14.28 7.98 20.33
N TYR A 551 -14.28 6.99 19.44
CA TYR A 551 -13.39 5.85 19.44
C TYR A 551 -12.46 5.96 18.23
N ARG A 552 -11.17 5.78 18.48
CA ARG A 552 -10.13 5.74 17.45
C ARG A 552 -9.38 4.44 17.60
N LYS A 553 -9.38 3.64 16.53
CA LYS A 553 -8.60 2.41 16.43
C LYS A 553 -7.71 2.51 15.20
N PRO A 554 -6.39 2.60 15.40
CA PRO A 554 -5.48 2.51 14.28
C PRO A 554 -5.59 1.16 13.59
N LEU A 555 -5.54 1.17 12.25
CA LEU A 555 -5.68 -0.06 11.45
C LEU A 555 -4.56 -1.06 11.65
N PHE A 556 -3.46 -0.64 12.27
CA PHE A 556 -2.40 -1.55 12.61
C PHE A 556 -2.76 -2.55 13.72
N SER A 557 -3.94 -2.44 14.36
CA SER A 557 -4.37 -3.31 15.47
C SER A 557 -5.70 -4.02 15.22
N MET A 558 -5.91 -4.71 14.10
CA MET A 558 -7.23 -5.30 13.81
C MET A 558 -7.70 -6.41 14.76
N LEU A 559 -6.79 -7.11 15.45
CA LEU A 559 -7.07 -8.29 16.28
C LEU A 559 -7.99 -8.06 17.48
N ARG A 560 -7.98 -6.85 18.06
CA ARG A 560 -8.70 -6.58 19.31
C ARG A 560 -9.97 -5.80 19.07
N ASP A 561 -11.07 -6.37 19.52
CA ASP A 561 -12.33 -5.67 19.71
C ASP A 561 -12.12 -4.37 20.53
N ILE A 562 -12.81 -3.31 20.12
CA ILE A 562 -12.88 -2.06 20.86
C ILE A 562 -14.02 -2.22 21.85
N ASP A 563 -13.74 -2.17 23.14
CA ASP A 563 -14.78 -2.17 24.16
C ASP A 563 -15.57 -0.85 24.10
N ILE A 564 -16.83 -0.97 23.70
CA ILE A 564 -17.78 0.15 23.64
C ILE A 564 -18.85 0.06 24.73
N THR A 565 -18.78 -0.95 25.60
CA THR A 565 -19.73 -1.20 26.70
C THR A 565 -20.05 0.05 27.52
N PRO A 566 -19.06 0.88 27.94
CA PRO A 566 -19.32 2.04 28.80
C PRO A 566 -20.25 3.10 28.18
N ASN A 567 -20.33 3.16 26.85
CA ASN A 567 -21.02 4.23 26.12
C ASN A 567 -22.32 3.78 25.45
N ILE A 568 -22.75 2.53 25.66
CA ILE A 568 -24.03 2.00 25.21
C ILE A 568 -24.97 1.96 26.41
N LYS A 569 -26.24 2.34 26.21
CA LYS A 569 -27.24 2.39 27.28
C LYS A 569 -28.53 1.68 26.89
N LYS A 570 -29.32 1.30 27.90
CA LYS A 570 -30.73 0.94 27.69
C LYS A 570 -31.47 2.13 27.06
N GLY A 571 -32.31 1.87 26.07
CA GLY A 571 -32.97 2.87 25.26
C GLY A 571 -32.26 3.11 23.92
N ILE A 572 -32.32 4.34 23.42
CA ILE A 572 -31.81 4.72 22.11
C ILE A 572 -30.30 4.96 22.15
N ASN A 573 -29.62 4.42 21.15
CA ASN A 573 -28.20 4.60 20.90
C ASN A 573 -27.95 4.98 19.45
N LYS A 574 -26.82 5.65 19.22
CA LYS A 574 -26.34 6.08 17.91
C LYS A 574 -24.86 5.75 17.76
N ILE A 575 -24.48 5.23 16.60
CA ILE A 575 -23.10 5.04 16.17
C ILE A 575 -22.88 5.81 14.87
N GLU A 576 -21.78 6.55 14.75
CA GLU A 576 -21.41 7.25 13.51
C GLU A 576 -20.00 6.84 13.10
N ILE A 577 -19.86 6.23 11.93
CA ILE A 577 -18.55 5.85 11.41
C ILE A 577 -17.98 7.05 10.66
N LEU A 578 -17.08 7.81 11.31
CA LEU A 578 -16.52 9.04 10.76
C LEU A 578 -15.47 8.75 9.69
N ASN A 579 -14.64 7.74 9.92
CA ASN A 579 -13.61 7.29 8.98
C ASN A 579 -13.36 5.80 9.15
N SER A 580 -13.46 4.99 8.10
CA SER A 580 -13.04 3.58 8.15
C SER A 580 -12.85 3.03 6.74
N PRO A 581 -11.64 2.58 6.32
CA PRO A 581 -11.48 2.01 4.98
C PRO A 581 -12.04 0.59 4.87
N LEU A 582 -12.33 -0.08 5.99
CA LEU A 582 -12.92 -1.41 6.08
C LEU A 582 -14.27 -1.37 6.82
N PRO A 583 -15.20 -2.31 6.57
CA PRO A 583 -16.43 -2.38 7.35
C PRO A 583 -16.19 -2.64 8.84
N VAL A 584 -17.15 -2.24 9.68
CA VAL A 584 -17.10 -2.38 11.13
C VAL A 584 -18.35 -3.11 11.61
N GLU A 585 -18.17 -4.16 12.41
CA GLU A 585 -19.21 -4.88 13.13
C GLU A 585 -19.26 -4.39 14.58
N PHE A 586 -20.46 -4.17 15.10
CA PHE A 586 -20.71 -3.88 16.50
C PHE A 586 -21.51 -5.02 17.10
N ARG A 587 -20.94 -5.70 18.10
CA ARG A 587 -21.61 -6.74 18.88
C ARG A 587 -22.15 -6.14 20.16
N ILE A 588 -23.40 -6.42 20.50
CA ILE A 588 -24.04 -5.93 21.71
C ILE A 588 -24.77 -7.10 22.37
N GLU A 589 -24.42 -7.36 23.63
CA GLU A 589 -25.03 -8.39 24.48
C GLU A 589 -25.80 -7.76 25.63
N THR A 590 -27.00 -8.27 25.91
CA THR A 590 -27.88 -7.81 26.97
C THR A 590 -28.09 -8.84 28.07
N ASP A 591 -28.51 -8.39 29.25
CA ASP A 591 -28.73 -9.22 30.45
C ASP A 591 -29.94 -10.16 30.35
N SER A 592 -30.78 -9.95 29.35
CA SER A 592 -32.02 -10.68 29.11
C SER A 592 -32.36 -10.68 27.62
N ASN A 593 -33.15 -11.67 27.20
CA ASN A 593 -33.68 -11.71 25.85
C ASN A 593 -34.55 -10.47 25.61
N THR A 594 -34.28 -9.79 24.50
CA THR A 594 -34.95 -8.56 24.14
C THR A 594 -35.18 -8.50 22.64
N ASN A 595 -35.99 -7.53 22.23
CA ASN A 595 -36.18 -7.22 20.83
C ASN A 595 -35.22 -6.09 20.47
N PHE A 596 -34.39 -6.32 19.47
CA PHE A 596 -33.46 -5.34 18.95
C PHE A 596 -34.02 -4.75 17.66
N TYR A 597 -33.89 -3.44 17.53
CA TYR A 597 -34.33 -2.70 16.35
C TYR A 597 -33.21 -1.78 15.95
N TYR A 598 -32.88 -1.77 14.67
CA TYR A 598 -31.81 -0.93 14.17
C TYR A 598 -32.07 -0.39 12.77
N LEU A 599 -31.48 0.76 12.50
CA LEU A 599 -31.55 1.52 11.26
C LEU A 599 -30.14 2.00 10.90
N THR A 600 -29.59 1.51 9.80
CA THR A 600 -28.34 1.99 9.22
C THR A 600 -28.61 2.92 8.05
N LEU A 601 -28.20 4.18 8.18
CA LEU A 601 -28.22 5.18 7.13
C LEU A 601 -26.82 5.28 6.52
N SER A 602 -26.69 4.90 5.24
CA SER A 602 -25.42 5.00 4.52
C SER A 602 -25.40 6.23 3.62
N PRO A 603 -24.51 7.22 3.86
CA PRO A 603 -24.27 8.28 2.90
C PRO A 603 -23.49 7.71 1.72
N ARG A 604 -24.12 7.56 0.56
CA ARG A 604 -23.36 7.25 -0.66
C ARG A 604 -22.87 8.56 -1.27
N ASN A 605 -21.56 8.63 -1.51
CA ASN A 605 -21.00 9.60 -2.45
C ASN A 605 -21.53 9.26 -3.85
N ILE A 606 -22.54 9.97 -4.31
CA ILE A 606 -22.85 10.00 -5.74
C ILE A 606 -21.80 10.92 -6.37
N THR A 607 -20.72 10.33 -6.88
CA THR A 607 -19.72 11.09 -7.63
C THR A 607 -20.23 11.24 -9.06
N ILE A 608 -20.56 12.45 -9.49
CA ILE A 608 -20.82 12.72 -10.91
C ILE A 608 -19.48 13.11 -11.52
N MET A 609 -18.88 12.25 -12.35
CA MET A 609 -17.81 12.71 -13.25
C MET A 609 -18.43 13.34 -14.49
N VAL A 610 -18.07 14.59 -14.68
CA VAL A 610 -17.99 15.25 -15.98
C VAL A 610 -16.78 14.71 -16.72
N LYS A 611 -16.87 14.48 -18.04
CA LYS A 611 -15.68 14.41 -18.88
C LYS A 611 -15.96 14.94 -20.29
N PRO A 612 -15.05 15.74 -20.89
CA PRO A 612 -13.89 16.46 -20.35
C PRO A 612 -14.24 17.85 -19.82
#